data_AF-A0A960INN7-F1
#
_entry.id   AF-A0A960INN7-F1
#
_cell.length_a   1.000
_cell.length_b   1.000
_cell.length_c   1.000
_cell.angle_alpha   90.00
_cell.angle_beta   90.00
_cell.angle_gamma   90.00
#
_symmetry.space_group_name_H-M   'P 1'
#
loop_
_entity.id
_entity.type
_entity.pdbx_description
1 polymer ?
#
loop_
_entity_poly.entity_id
_entity_poly.type
_entity_poly.pdbx_seq_one_letter_code
_entity_poly.pdbx_strand_id
1 'polypeptide(L)' 'MTTKYIFVTGGVVSSLGKGVAAASIGALLEARGFKVTVMKFDPYVNVDPGTMS' A
#
# COMPACT_ATOMS: atom_id res chain seq x y z
N MET A 1 19.23 -3.49 12.58
CA MET A 1 18.66 -3.45 11.22
C MET A 1 17.84 -2.18 11.09
N THR A 2 18.06 -1.38 10.06
CA THR A 2 17.27 -0.15 9.82
C THR A 2 16.10 -0.48 8.92
N THR A 3 14.88 -0.14 9.34
CA THR A 3 13.66 -0.30 8.53
C THR A 3 13.79 0.45 7.21
N LYS A 4 13.36 -0.19 6.12
CA LYS A 4 13.32 0.41 4.79
C LYS A 4 11.88 0.76 4.42
N TYR A 5 11.70 1.85 3.69
CA TYR A 5 10.40 2.34 3.26
C TYR A 5 10.34 2.37 1.73
N ILE A 6 9.25 1.87 1.17
CA ILE A 6 8.94 1.93 -0.26
C ILE A 6 7.65 2.73 -0.40
N PHE A 7 7.71 3.89 -1.05
CA PHE A 7 6.53 4.71 -1.33
C PHE A 7 5.94 4.32 -2.68
N VAL A 8 4.67 3.92 -2.70
CA VAL A 8 3.95 3.56 -3.93
C VAL A 8 3.01 4.71 -4.29
N THR A 9 3.29 5.40 -5.39
CA THR A 9 2.46 6.49 -5.93
C THR A 9 1.75 6.07 -7.22
N GLY A 10 0.86 6.92 -7.73
CA GLY A 10 0.15 6.71 -8.99
C GLY A 10 -0.01 7.98 -9.79
N GLY A 11 0.15 7.91 -11.10
CA GLY A 11 -0.11 9.00 -12.03
C GLY A 11 -1.20 8.66 -13.06
N VAL A 12 -1.58 9.66 -13.84
CA VAL A 12 -2.53 9.60 -14.97
C VAL A 12 -3.98 9.34 -14.53
N VAL A 13 -4.32 8.14 -14.05
CA VAL A 13 -5.69 7.78 -13.67
C VAL A 13 -5.75 6.96 -12.37
N SER A 14 -6.91 6.96 -11.72
CA SER A 14 -7.23 6.08 -10.60
C SER A 14 -7.58 4.66 -11.09
N SER A 15 -7.85 3.73 -10.17
CA SER A 15 -8.24 2.34 -10.48
C SER A 15 -7.21 1.47 -11.24
N LEU A 16 -5.95 1.92 -11.36
CA LEU A 16 -4.84 1.18 -11.99
C LEU A 16 -4.35 -0.07 -11.23
N GLY A 17 -5.01 -0.49 -10.15
CA GLY A 17 -4.56 -1.67 -9.38
C GLY A 17 -3.33 -1.44 -8.49
N LYS A 18 -3.06 -0.20 -8.05
CA LYS A 18 -1.91 0.14 -7.19
C LYS A 18 -1.85 -0.69 -5.89
N GLY A 19 -3.01 -0.96 -5.28
CA GLY A 19 -3.09 -1.80 -4.09
C GLY A 19 -2.63 -3.23 -4.35
N VAL A 20 -3.06 -3.81 -5.47
CA VAL A 20 -2.66 -5.15 -5.91
C VAL A 20 -1.16 -5.19 -6.23
N ALA A 21 -0.65 -4.19 -6.95
CA ALA A 21 0.78 -4.12 -7.26
C ALA A 21 1.64 -4.03 -5.98
N ALA A 22 1.27 -3.19 -5.02
CA ALA A 22 1.97 -3.08 -3.74
C ALA A 22 1.91 -4.38 -2.93
N ALA A 23 0.75 -5.04 -2.88
CA ALA A 23 0.57 -6.32 -2.20
C ALA A 23 1.43 -7.43 -2.82
N SER A 24 1.49 -7.52 -4.16
CA SER A 24 2.33 -8.49 -4.87
C SER A 24 3.82 -8.28 -4.61
N ILE A 25 4.29 -7.02 -4.56
CA ILE A 25 5.67 -6.70 -4.16
C ILE A 25 5.95 -7.15 -2.72
N GLY A 26 5.01 -6.90 -1.80
CA GLY A 26 5.09 -7.37 -0.42
C GLY A 26 5.23 -8.89 -0.34
N ALA A 27 4.38 -9.64 -1.05
CA ALA A 27 4.42 -11.09 -1.09
C ALA A 27 5.77 -11.64 -1.59
N LEU A 28 6.37 -11.01 -2.62
CA LEU A 28 7.69 -11.41 -3.13
C LEU A 28 8.81 -11.15 -2.12
N LEU A 29 8.72 -10.07 -1.34
CA LEU A 29 9.68 -9.76 -0.29
C LEU A 29 9.54 -10.72 0.91
N GLU A 30 8.32 -11.05 1.31
CA GLU A 30 8.07 -12.06 2.34
C GLU A 30 8.60 -13.44 1.91
N ALA A 31 8.39 -13.83 0.64
CA ALA A 31 8.95 -15.06 0.08
C ALA A 31 10.49 -15.11 0.10
N ARG A 32 11.16 -13.94 0.19
CA ARG A 32 12.62 -13.82 0.36
C ARG A 32 13.06 -13.75 1.82
N GLY A 33 12.15 -13.96 2.78
CA GLY A 33 12.44 -13.97 4.21
C GLY A 33 12.51 -12.58 4.85
N PHE A 34 12.07 -11.53 4.16
CA PHE A 34 11.98 -10.20 4.78
C PHE A 34 10.70 -10.08 5.62
N LYS A 35 10.81 -9.41 6.77
CA LYS A 35 9.64 -8.95 7.52
C LYS A 35 9.10 -7.69 6.84
N VAL A 36 7.89 -7.78 6.29
CA VAL A 36 7.25 -6.70 5.52
C VAL A 36 5.96 -6.27 6.22
N THR A 37 5.58 -5.02 6.01
CA THR A 37 4.24 -4.50 6.36
C THR A 37 3.80 -3.52 5.28
N VAL A 38 2.49 -3.39 5.08
CA VAL A 38 1.89 -2.45 4.13
C VAL A 38 0.98 -1.50 4.89
N MET A 39 1.01 -0.21 4.51
CA MET A 39 0.13 0.82 5.05
C MET A 39 -0.49 1.60 3.89
N LYS A 40 -1.79 1.88 4.00
CA LYS A 40 -2.53 2.67 3.01
C LYS A 40 -2.71 4.09 3.53
N PHE A 41 -2.40 5.06 2.68
CA PHE A 41 -2.69 6.47 2.91
C PHE A 41 -3.86 6.86 2.03
N ASP A 42 -4.93 7.26 2.69
CA ASP A 42 -6.22 7.52 2.10
C ASP A 42 -6.50 9.03 2.12
N PRO A 43 -6.57 9.71 0.97
CA PRO A 43 -6.67 11.16 0.91
C PRO A 43 -8.12 11.66 1.06
N TYR A 44 -8.91 11.00 1.92
CA TYR A 44 -10.27 11.40 2.25
C TYR A 44 -10.27 12.24 3.53
N VAL A 45 -11.30 13.08 3.69
CA VAL A 45 -11.48 13.89 4.91
C VAL A 45 -12.15 13.08 6.03
N ASN A 46 -12.80 11.96 5.69
CA ASN A 46 -13.40 11.05 6.65
C ASN A 46 -12.35 10.56 7.66
N VAL A 47 -12.72 10.55 8.94
CA VAL A 47 -11.86 10.04 10.02
C VAL A 47 -11.60 8.54 9.85
N ASP A 48 -12.64 7.81 9.43
CA ASP A 48 -12.61 6.39 9.16
C ASP A 48 -13.62 6.05 8.04
N PRO A 49 -13.50 4.89 7.39
CA PRO A 49 -14.40 4.53 6.29
C PRO A 49 -15.79 4.07 6.76
N GLY A 50 -16.06 3.94 8.06
CA GLY A 50 -17.32 3.44 8.61
C GLY A 50 -18.54 4.34 8.34
N THR A 51 -18.31 5.59 7.94
CA THR A 51 -19.37 6.53 7.51
C THR A 51 -19.53 6.60 6.00
N MET A 52 -18.80 5.81 5.22
CA MET A 52 -18.95 5.76 3.76
C MET A 52 -20.18 4.91 3.39
N SER A 53 -20.90 5.31 2.34
CA SER A 53 -22.11 4.65 1.85
C SER A 53 -21.82 3.46 0.95
#